data_AF-A0AAU8VJT7-F1
#
_entry.id   AF-A0AAU8VJT7-F1
#
_cell.length_a   1.000
_cell.length_b   1.000
_cell.length_c   1.000
_cell.angle_alpha   90.00
_cell.angle_beta   90.00
_cell.angle_gamma   90.00
#
_symmetry.space_group_name_H-M   'P 1'
#
loop_
_entity.id
_entity.type
_entity.pdbx_description
1 polymer ?
#
loop_
_entity_poly.entity_id
_entity_poly.type
_entity_poly.pdbx_seq_one_letter_code
_entity_poly.pdbx_strand_id
1 'polypeptide(L)'
;MKLVKYQDIKHLLPEDTHYKNERYYDPQEAYVLHYQGDLVLEKPLDLDNSYSYFFDGVEPEDLCYFIFVEGNVKAGNIYNNETDGSTGLVVMGNLIADNIVVGGQEIFVGGDFTVNELFWGDYNHGVLQVKGSIQAKVFINTDYGVDYKRFEERRNVFIDHLLWDDVEDDYEDDEHIRQLLRPEYMLPVEDLIEEEIYSWKDWLFVSGLMKAMEQNQPVLQDNIKPYKRPEEDFTFFFADNIVSDQNLKRFLDSDILVGKAPVEGSSFALEYWDGPVFRRVYTVIGSSETTAVYFQYEEEFACMVYFTEHQNMLGKLTGRKEYRVEQAYKIFPEDKWLVLDNNAPQEFQDFMNTQWNVFLWQYSEMVHLKNLFRETVTREKIERILSLPLVQEKSKQYYTDDASLDLGSLHLQFRQSNSEEDYCSRISVIRQEYSEGDEEVFDFWHFDLVETVDGRIAPVLFSQEGNDYESRLYEVSATAVDKYKNAIRYWNRLERNIDSLNEAYLRGELSLVSDEESEES
;
A
#
# COMPACT_ATOMS: atom_id res chain seq x y z
N MET A 1 -29.65 -30.99 -2.04
CA MET A 1 -30.15 -29.89 -1.19
C MET A 1 -31.45 -30.33 -0.52
N LYS A 2 -31.73 -29.89 0.70
CA LYS A 2 -32.99 -30.11 1.40
C LYS A 2 -33.48 -28.81 2.03
N LEU A 3 -34.79 -28.65 2.11
CA LEU A 3 -35.41 -27.61 2.92
C LEU A 3 -35.67 -28.18 4.31
N VAL A 4 -35.09 -27.58 5.36
CA VAL A 4 -35.20 -28.05 6.75
C VAL A 4 -35.60 -26.90 7.67
N LYS A 5 -36.16 -27.19 8.85
CA LYS A 5 -36.46 -26.14 9.83
C LYS A 5 -35.16 -25.62 10.45
N TYR A 6 -35.06 -24.30 10.62
CA TYR A 6 -33.89 -23.67 11.24
C TYR A 6 -33.59 -24.22 12.64
N GLN A 7 -34.63 -24.41 13.48
CA GLN A 7 -34.47 -24.98 14.82
C GLN A 7 -33.79 -26.36 14.82
N ASP A 8 -33.99 -27.16 13.76
CA ASP A 8 -33.44 -28.50 13.64
C ASP A 8 -31.94 -28.48 13.33
N ILE A 9 -31.42 -27.42 12.70
CA ILE A 9 -30.00 -27.29 12.33
C ILE A 9 -29.24 -26.24 13.12
N LYS A 10 -29.92 -25.38 13.89
CA LYS A 10 -29.29 -24.30 14.68
C LYS A 10 -28.12 -24.76 15.54
N HIS A 11 -28.23 -25.96 16.12
CA HIS A 11 -27.20 -26.55 16.97
C HIS A 11 -25.93 -26.99 16.22
N LEU A 12 -25.99 -27.08 14.89
CA LEU A 12 -24.88 -27.42 14.01
C LEU A 12 -24.13 -26.17 13.53
N LEU A 13 -24.75 -24.99 13.62
CA LEU A 13 -24.12 -23.74 13.20
C LEU A 13 -22.97 -23.34 14.15
N PRO A 14 -21.89 -22.75 13.62
CA PRO A 14 -20.81 -22.12 14.41
C PRO A 14 -21.34 -21.08 15.40
N GLU A 15 -20.64 -20.85 16.52
CA GLU A 15 -21.07 -19.83 17.50
C GLU A 15 -20.88 -18.38 17.02
N ASP A 16 -20.07 -18.18 15.99
CA ASP A 16 -19.63 -16.87 15.51
C ASP A 16 -20.26 -16.44 14.17
N THR A 17 -21.01 -17.33 13.52
CA THR A 17 -21.89 -16.92 12.42
C THR A 17 -23.01 -16.01 12.92
N HIS A 18 -23.30 -14.97 12.15
CA HIS A 18 -24.42 -14.06 12.39
C HIS A 18 -25.76 -14.82 12.41
N TYR A 19 -25.92 -15.83 11.54
CA TYR A 19 -27.15 -16.63 11.42
C TYR A 19 -27.52 -17.47 12.65
N LYS A 20 -26.61 -17.67 13.61
CA LYS A 20 -26.94 -18.32 14.89
C LYS A 20 -27.38 -17.33 15.97
N ASN A 21 -26.81 -16.13 15.93
CA ASN A 21 -26.89 -15.13 16.99
C ASN A 21 -27.98 -14.08 16.74
N GLU A 22 -28.30 -13.84 15.48
CA GLU A 22 -29.30 -12.86 15.09
C GLU A 22 -30.74 -13.36 15.32
N ARG A 23 -31.64 -12.42 15.61
CA ARG A 23 -33.06 -12.67 15.90
C ARG A 23 -33.97 -12.38 14.71
N TYR A 24 -33.46 -12.46 13.48
CA TYR A 24 -34.21 -12.08 12.29
C TYR A 24 -35.40 -13.00 11.95
N TYR A 25 -35.40 -14.24 12.46
CA TYR A 25 -36.38 -15.24 12.08
C TYR A 25 -37.01 -15.92 13.31
N ASP A 26 -38.29 -16.28 13.21
CA ASP A 26 -38.91 -17.19 14.18
C ASP A 26 -38.28 -18.58 14.00
N PRO A 27 -37.51 -19.09 14.98
CA PRO A 27 -36.78 -20.35 14.82
C PRO A 27 -37.69 -21.55 14.52
N GLN A 28 -38.96 -21.51 14.94
CA GLN A 28 -39.91 -22.60 14.78
C GLN A 28 -40.55 -22.60 13.38
N GLU A 29 -40.67 -21.43 12.77
CA GLU A 29 -41.33 -21.30 11.46
C GLU A 29 -40.34 -21.26 10.30
N ALA A 30 -39.13 -20.76 10.52
CA ALA A 30 -38.19 -20.51 9.44
C ALA A 30 -37.53 -21.77 8.86
N TYR A 31 -37.28 -21.75 7.55
CA TYR A 31 -36.66 -22.84 6.79
C TYR A 31 -35.28 -22.48 6.27
N VAL A 32 -34.38 -23.46 6.16
CA VAL A 32 -33.00 -23.27 5.67
C VAL A 32 -32.74 -24.23 4.50
N LEU A 33 -31.98 -23.75 3.52
CA LEU A 33 -31.43 -24.59 2.45
C LEU A 33 -30.22 -25.35 3.00
N HIS A 34 -30.38 -26.63 3.32
CA HIS A 34 -29.37 -27.45 3.99
C HIS A 34 -28.82 -28.57 3.10
N TYR A 35 -27.50 -28.72 3.09
CA TYR A 35 -26.79 -29.79 2.41
C TYR A 35 -25.81 -30.51 3.35
N GLN A 36 -25.93 -31.84 3.40
CA GLN A 36 -25.03 -32.72 4.17
C GLN A 36 -23.95 -33.29 3.27
N GLY A 37 -22.69 -33.00 3.59
CA GLY A 37 -21.50 -33.42 2.83
C GLY A 37 -21.00 -32.34 1.86
N ASP A 38 -20.19 -32.76 0.89
CA ASP A 38 -19.57 -31.85 -0.08
C ASP A 38 -20.53 -31.51 -1.23
N LEU A 39 -20.62 -30.21 -1.55
CA LEU A 39 -21.50 -29.66 -2.57
C LEU A 39 -20.68 -29.15 -3.76
N VAL A 40 -21.04 -29.61 -4.96
CA VAL A 40 -20.49 -29.10 -6.21
C VAL A 40 -21.62 -28.42 -7.00
N LEU A 41 -21.39 -27.17 -7.40
CA LEU A 41 -22.33 -26.36 -8.16
C LEU A 41 -21.86 -26.26 -9.61
N GLU A 42 -22.67 -26.76 -10.54
CA GLU A 42 -22.34 -26.87 -11.97
C GLU A 42 -22.68 -25.61 -12.77
N LYS A 43 -23.46 -24.68 -12.20
CA LYS A 43 -23.84 -23.41 -12.82
C LYS A 43 -23.66 -22.28 -11.79
N PRO A 44 -23.58 -21.00 -12.22
CA PRO A 44 -23.49 -19.87 -11.31
C PRO A 44 -24.61 -19.87 -10.26
N LEU A 45 -24.25 -19.59 -9.01
CA LEU A 45 -25.17 -19.47 -7.89
C LEU A 45 -25.58 -18.01 -7.71
N ASP A 46 -26.84 -17.73 -8.02
CA ASP A 46 -27.51 -16.47 -7.71
C ASP A 46 -28.07 -16.53 -6.28
N LEU A 47 -27.56 -15.68 -5.41
CA LEU A 47 -28.00 -15.58 -4.02
C LEU A 47 -29.27 -14.73 -3.85
N ASP A 48 -29.68 -13.95 -4.86
CA ASP A 48 -30.99 -13.30 -4.88
C ASP A 48 -32.12 -14.31 -5.14
N ASN A 49 -31.79 -15.45 -5.74
CA ASN A 49 -32.77 -16.47 -6.13
C ASN A 49 -32.28 -17.89 -5.85
N SER A 50 -31.70 -18.07 -4.66
CA SER A 50 -31.06 -19.32 -4.23
C SER A 50 -32.03 -20.52 -4.20
N TYR A 51 -33.31 -20.30 -3.85
CA TYR A 51 -34.30 -21.37 -3.80
C TYR A 51 -34.51 -22.02 -5.18
N SER A 52 -34.70 -21.20 -6.22
CA SER A 52 -34.95 -21.70 -7.59
C SER A 52 -33.75 -22.42 -8.19
N TYR A 53 -32.55 -22.21 -7.65
CA TYR A 53 -31.37 -22.97 -8.04
C TYR A 53 -31.56 -24.46 -7.76
N PHE A 54 -32.16 -24.81 -6.62
CA PHE A 54 -32.24 -26.17 -6.10
C PHE A 54 -33.61 -26.85 -6.26
N PHE A 55 -34.68 -26.08 -6.39
CA PHE A 55 -36.04 -26.59 -6.39
C PHE A 55 -36.89 -25.97 -7.49
N ASP A 56 -37.77 -26.79 -8.06
CA ASP A 56 -38.88 -26.32 -8.89
C ASP A 56 -40.06 -25.96 -7.97
N GLY A 57 -40.53 -24.71 -7.99
CA GLY A 57 -41.72 -24.32 -7.21
C GLY A 57 -41.71 -22.87 -6.74
N VAL A 58 -42.62 -22.59 -5.80
CA VAL A 58 -42.72 -21.28 -5.12
C VAL A 58 -41.90 -21.35 -3.85
N GLU A 59 -41.07 -20.33 -3.65
CA GLU A 59 -40.29 -20.14 -2.45
C GLU A 59 -41.19 -20.01 -1.20
N PRO A 60 -40.86 -20.65 -0.07
CA PRO A 60 -41.59 -20.48 1.19
C PRO A 60 -41.49 -19.04 1.71
N GLU A 61 -42.59 -18.51 2.26
CA GLU A 61 -42.62 -17.15 2.86
C GLU A 61 -41.62 -17.00 4.03
N ASP A 62 -41.38 -18.08 4.79
CA ASP A 62 -40.48 -18.09 5.95
C ASP A 62 -39.10 -18.70 5.64
N LEU A 63 -38.53 -18.47 4.45
CA LEU A 63 -37.16 -18.90 4.19
C LEU A 63 -36.17 -18.04 4.99
N CYS A 64 -35.32 -18.66 5.79
CA CYS A 64 -34.09 -18.04 6.27
C CYS A 64 -33.21 -17.76 5.06
N TYR A 65 -32.81 -16.51 4.89
CA TYR A 65 -31.94 -16.06 3.81
C TYR A 65 -30.48 -16.52 4.04
N PHE A 66 -30.24 -17.84 4.18
CA PHE A 66 -28.91 -18.45 4.05
C PHE A 66 -28.94 -19.92 3.61
N ILE A 67 -27.86 -20.36 2.96
CA ILE A 67 -27.58 -21.76 2.61
C ILE A 67 -26.59 -22.33 3.63
N PHE A 68 -26.88 -23.51 4.18
CA PHE A 68 -25.99 -24.23 5.09
C PHE A 68 -25.42 -25.51 4.46
N VAL A 69 -24.10 -25.61 4.40
CA VAL A 69 -23.37 -26.78 3.88
C VAL A 69 -22.41 -27.31 4.94
N GLU A 70 -22.60 -28.57 5.36
CA GLU A 70 -21.77 -29.22 6.39
C GLU A 70 -20.38 -29.65 5.90
N GLY A 71 -20.17 -29.75 4.57
CA GLY A 71 -18.91 -30.13 3.95
C GLY A 71 -18.24 -28.97 3.21
N ASN A 72 -17.48 -29.32 2.17
CA ASN A 72 -16.83 -28.38 1.28
C ASN A 72 -17.79 -27.92 0.17
N VAL A 73 -17.57 -26.72 -0.36
CA VAL A 73 -18.26 -26.19 -1.54
C VAL A 73 -17.25 -25.97 -2.66
N LYS A 74 -17.58 -26.45 -3.86
CA LYS A 74 -16.93 -26.06 -5.11
C LYS A 74 -17.98 -25.45 -6.03
N ALA A 75 -17.76 -24.22 -6.48
CA ALA A 75 -18.64 -23.50 -7.37
C ALA A 75 -17.87 -22.86 -8.54
N GLY A 76 -18.58 -22.49 -9.60
CA GLY A 76 -18.11 -21.48 -10.55
C GLY A 76 -18.30 -20.10 -9.93
N ASN A 77 -19.17 -19.29 -10.51
CA ASN A 77 -19.51 -17.96 -10.00
C ASN A 77 -20.56 -18.03 -8.87
N ILE A 78 -20.40 -17.20 -7.83
CA ILE A 78 -21.40 -16.91 -6.81
C ILE A 78 -21.67 -15.41 -6.83
N TYR A 79 -22.92 -14.98 -6.89
CA TYR A 79 -23.22 -13.55 -6.97
C TYR A 79 -24.59 -13.16 -6.40
N ASN A 80 -24.77 -11.87 -6.09
CA ASN A 80 -26.06 -11.22 -5.92
C ASN A 80 -26.03 -9.78 -6.45
N ASN A 81 -27.19 -9.29 -6.87
CA ASN A 81 -27.39 -7.89 -7.25
C ASN A 81 -28.08 -7.09 -6.13
N GLU A 82 -28.91 -7.72 -5.27
CA GLU A 82 -29.52 -7.06 -4.11
C GLU A 82 -28.52 -6.99 -2.94
N THR A 83 -28.03 -5.80 -2.61
CA THR A 83 -27.05 -5.61 -1.55
C THR A 83 -27.67 -5.43 -0.16
N ASP A 84 -29.00 -5.40 -0.01
CA ASP A 84 -29.66 -5.21 1.30
C ASP A 84 -30.66 -6.34 1.61
N GLY A 85 -30.25 -7.61 1.41
CA GLY A 85 -31.05 -8.76 1.84
C GLY A 85 -30.91 -10.06 1.06
N SER A 86 -29.80 -10.29 0.36
CA SER A 86 -29.60 -11.55 -0.38
C SER A 86 -29.33 -12.76 0.53
N THR A 87 -29.38 -13.97 -0.06
CA THR A 87 -29.16 -15.22 0.68
C THR A 87 -27.70 -15.37 1.11
N GLY A 88 -27.44 -15.52 2.41
CA GLY A 88 -26.15 -15.90 2.98
C GLY A 88 -25.61 -17.26 2.58
N LEU A 89 -24.35 -17.52 2.93
CA LEU A 89 -23.71 -18.82 2.70
C LEU A 89 -22.86 -19.24 3.90
N VAL A 90 -23.21 -20.36 4.52
CA VAL A 90 -22.46 -20.97 5.63
C VAL A 90 -21.88 -22.30 5.18
N VAL A 91 -20.56 -22.37 5.03
CA VAL A 91 -19.80 -23.56 4.63
C VAL A 91 -18.92 -23.99 5.79
N MET A 92 -19.11 -25.20 6.32
CA MET A 92 -18.30 -25.70 7.44
C MET A 92 -16.90 -26.15 7.03
N GLY A 93 -16.74 -26.60 5.77
CA GLY A 93 -15.45 -26.96 5.18
C GLY A 93 -14.83 -25.82 4.38
N ASN A 94 -14.12 -26.19 3.32
CA ASN A 94 -13.49 -25.26 2.39
C ASN A 94 -14.49 -24.75 1.34
N LEU A 95 -14.34 -23.51 0.91
CA LEU A 95 -15.08 -22.92 -0.20
C LEU A 95 -14.10 -22.57 -1.33
N ILE A 96 -14.32 -23.18 -2.49
CA ILE A 96 -13.59 -22.88 -3.73
C ILE A 96 -14.58 -22.36 -4.77
N ALA A 97 -14.35 -21.16 -5.30
CA ALA A 97 -15.16 -20.55 -6.35
C ALA A 97 -14.29 -19.96 -7.46
N ASP A 98 -14.84 -19.79 -8.66
CA ASP A 98 -14.16 -19.07 -9.74
C ASP A 98 -14.20 -17.57 -9.49
N ASN A 99 -15.40 -17.02 -9.26
CA ASN A 99 -15.61 -15.63 -8.87
C ASN A 99 -16.69 -15.54 -7.78
N ILE A 100 -16.60 -14.54 -6.91
CA ILE A 100 -17.62 -14.20 -5.91
C ILE A 100 -17.83 -12.69 -5.96
N VAL A 101 -19.03 -12.24 -6.33
CA VAL A 101 -19.40 -10.80 -6.37
C VAL A 101 -20.67 -10.59 -5.56
N VAL A 102 -20.54 -10.01 -4.37
CA VAL A 102 -21.57 -10.09 -3.35
C VAL A 102 -21.70 -8.82 -2.51
N GLY A 103 -22.85 -8.65 -1.85
CA GLY A 103 -23.07 -7.56 -0.91
C GLY A 103 -24.30 -7.75 -0.01
N GLY A 104 -24.19 -7.37 1.27
CA GLY A 104 -25.32 -7.37 2.22
C GLY A 104 -25.53 -8.59 3.11
N GLN A 105 -24.92 -9.73 2.80
CA GLN A 105 -25.08 -10.99 3.53
C GLN A 105 -23.80 -11.43 4.27
N GLU A 106 -23.90 -12.43 5.15
CA GLU A 106 -22.71 -13.11 5.66
C GLU A 106 -22.32 -14.26 4.72
N ILE A 107 -21.03 -14.32 4.39
CA ILE A 107 -20.38 -15.53 3.89
C ILE A 107 -19.47 -16.05 5.00
N PHE A 108 -19.84 -17.20 5.57
CA PHE A 108 -19.07 -17.90 6.58
C PHE A 108 -18.39 -19.13 6.00
N VAL A 109 -17.08 -19.26 6.24
CA VAL A 109 -16.26 -20.42 5.84
C VAL A 109 -15.46 -20.94 7.03
N GLY A 110 -15.78 -22.17 7.46
CA GLY A 110 -15.11 -22.86 8.56
C GLY A 110 -13.73 -23.41 8.22
N GLY A 111 -13.41 -23.56 6.93
CA GLY A 111 -12.12 -23.99 6.40
C GLY A 111 -11.43 -22.90 5.57
N ASP A 112 -10.71 -23.33 4.54
CA ASP A 112 -10.02 -22.45 3.59
C ASP A 112 -10.99 -21.82 2.59
N PHE A 113 -10.78 -20.54 2.28
CA PHE A 113 -11.50 -19.78 1.28
C PHE A 113 -10.59 -19.48 0.09
N THR A 114 -10.99 -19.96 -1.09
CA THR A 114 -10.22 -19.79 -2.33
C THR A 114 -11.13 -19.28 -3.45
N VAL A 115 -10.80 -18.10 -3.97
CA VAL A 115 -11.42 -17.56 -5.18
C VAL A 115 -10.37 -17.53 -6.28
N ASN A 116 -10.60 -18.27 -7.36
CA ASN A 116 -9.59 -18.46 -8.40
C ASN A 116 -9.30 -17.15 -9.16
N GLU A 117 -10.32 -16.30 -9.31
CA GLU A 117 -10.24 -15.03 -10.03
C GLU A 117 -10.69 -13.87 -9.12
N LEU A 118 -11.92 -13.36 -9.26
CA LEU A 118 -12.38 -12.14 -8.59
C LEU A 118 -13.21 -12.44 -7.33
N PHE A 119 -12.79 -11.91 -6.19
CA PHE A 119 -13.69 -11.58 -5.07
C PHE A 119 -14.01 -10.09 -5.11
N TRP A 120 -15.29 -9.72 -5.11
CA TRP A 120 -15.76 -8.36 -4.85
C TRP A 120 -16.84 -8.39 -3.78
N GLY A 121 -16.56 -7.79 -2.63
CA GLY A 121 -17.55 -7.52 -1.58
C GLY A 121 -17.92 -6.04 -1.59
N ASP A 122 -19.21 -5.74 -1.57
CA ASP A 122 -19.77 -4.39 -1.54
C ASP A 122 -20.79 -4.23 -0.40
N TYR A 123 -20.86 -3.04 0.20
CA TYR A 123 -21.88 -2.61 1.18
C TYR A 123 -21.75 -3.18 2.61
N ASN A 124 -21.75 -2.27 3.59
CA ASN A 124 -21.41 -2.52 5.01
C ASN A 124 -22.32 -3.45 5.80
N HIS A 125 -23.46 -3.83 5.27
CA HIS A 125 -24.33 -4.80 5.93
C HIS A 125 -23.80 -6.23 5.82
N GLY A 126 -22.94 -6.51 4.83
CA GLY A 126 -22.37 -7.83 4.62
C GLY A 126 -21.04 -8.07 5.33
N VAL A 127 -20.68 -9.35 5.49
CA VAL A 127 -19.41 -9.75 6.12
C VAL A 127 -18.84 -11.04 5.53
N LEU A 128 -17.54 -11.10 5.34
CA LEU A 128 -16.78 -12.32 5.04
C LEU A 128 -16.08 -12.81 6.31
N GLN A 129 -16.52 -13.96 6.82
CA GLN A 129 -15.89 -14.64 7.94
C GLN A 129 -15.19 -15.93 7.48
N VAL A 130 -13.86 -16.01 7.66
CA VAL A 130 -13.07 -17.19 7.26
C VAL A 130 -12.19 -17.66 8.41
N LYS A 131 -12.22 -18.95 8.73
CA LYS A 131 -11.38 -19.55 9.79
C LYS A 131 -10.04 -20.08 9.29
N GLY A 132 -10.01 -20.65 8.09
CA GLY A 132 -8.80 -21.09 7.40
C GLY A 132 -8.11 -19.94 6.67
N SER A 133 -7.29 -20.26 5.66
CA SER A 133 -6.61 -19.29 4.81
C SER A 133 -7.56 -18.58 3.84
N ILE A 134 -7.22 -17.34 3.47
CA ILE A 134 -7.92 -16.55 2.44
C ILE A 134 -7.00 -16.44 1.24
N GLN A 135 -7.49 -16.86 0.07
CA GLN A 135 -6.75 -16.79 -1.20
C GLN A 135 -7.66 -16.21 -2.28
N ALA A 136 -7.18 -15.17 -2.98
CA ALA A 136 -7.85 -14.60 -4.13
C ALA A 136 -6.82 -14.01 -5.09
N LYS A 137 -7.11 -14.07 -6.40
CA LYS A 137 -6.26 -13.39 -7.39
C LYS A 137 -6.52 -11.88 -7.36
N VAL A 138 -7.78 -11.48 -7.43
CA VAL A 138 -8.19 -10.09 -7.25
C VAL A 138 -9.22 -10.03 -6.12
N PHE A 139 -9.00 -9.15 -5.16
CA PHE A 139 -9.90 -8.90 -4.04
C PHE A 139 -10.26 -7.41 -4.03
N ILE A 140 -11.51 -7.10 -4.35
CA ILE A 140 -12.06 -5.74 -4.29
C ILE A 140 -12.98 -5.67 -3.08
N ASN A 141 -12.76 -4.70 -2.21
CA ASN A 141 -13.60 -4.45 -1.04
C ASN A 141 -14.06 -2.99 -1.05
N THR A 142 -15.35 -2.81 -1.31
CA THR A 142 -16.02 -1.52 -1.35
C THR A 142 -17.04 -1.46 -0.23
N ASP A 143 -16.54 -1.39 1.01
CA ASP A 143 -17.32 -1.33 2.25
C ASP A 143 -17.94 -2.67 2.71
N TYR A 144 -17.38 -3.84 2.38
CA TYR A 144 -17.85 -5.14 2.90
C TYR A 144 -17.03 -5.62 4.10
N GLY A 145 -17.70 -6.07 5.16
CA GLY A 145 -17.06 -6.43 6.43
C GLY A 145 -16.02 -7.55 6.29
N VAL A 146 -14.82 -7.34 6.83
CA VAL A 146 -13.74 -8.33 6.93
C VAL A 146 -13.02 -8.25 8.29
N ASP A 147 -12.20 -9.25 8.63
CA ASP A 147 -11.26 -9.15 9.75
C ASP A 147 -10.12 -8.17 9.38
N TYR A 148 -10.34 -6.88 9.63
CA TYR A 148 -9.45 -5.78 9.21
C TYR A 148 -7.98 -6.05 9.59
N LYS A 149 -7.76 -6.34 10.88
CA LYS A 149 -6.42 -6.59 11.44
C LYS A 149 -5.73 -7.77 10.75
N ARG A 150 -6.48 -8.80 10.37
CA ARG A 150 -5.93 -9.96 9.66
C ARG A 150 -5.48 -9.61 8.24
N PHE A 151 -6.22 -8.74 7.54
CA PHE A 151 -5.83 -8.25 6.22
C PHE A 151 -4.62 -7.33 6.31
N GLU A 152 -4.62 -6.37 7.24
CA GLU A 152 -3.52 -5.46 7.52
C GLU A 152 -2.21 -6.21 7.82
N GLU A 153 -2.25 -7.19 8.73
CA GLU A 153 -1.09 -7.99 9.11
C GLU A 153 -0.78 -9.14 8.12
N ARG A 154 -1.55 -9.27 7.03
CA ARG A 154 -1.50 -10.38 6.05
C ARG A 154 -1.45 -11.78 6.66
N ARG A 155 -2.11 -11.99 7.82
CA ARG A 155 -2.07 -13.27 8.55
C ARG A 155 -2.91 -14.33 7.82
N ASN A 156 -2.26 -15.29 7.16
CA ASN A 156 -2.91 -16.32 6.35
C ASN A 156 -3.85 -15.70 5.28
N VAL A 157 -3.43 -14.58 4.70
CA VAL A 157 -4.12 -13.89 3.60
C VAL A 157 -3.13 -13.82 2.44
N PHE A 158 -3.52 -14.40 1.30
CA PHE A 158 -2.70 -14.49 0.10
C PHE A 158 -3.48 -13.92 -1.07
N ILE A 159 -3.37 -12.62 -1.26
CA ILE A 159 -4.09 -11.87 -2.28
C ILE A 159 -3.06 -11.24 -3.21
N ASP A 160 -3.16 -11.50 -4.51
CA ASP A 160 -2.22 -10.94 -5.49
C ASP A 160 -2.49 -9.46 -5.76
N HIS A 161 -3.78 -9.08 -5.79
CA HIS A 161 -4.24 -7.69 -5.99
C HIS A 161 -5.36 -7.36 -5.01
N LEU A 162 -5.08 -6.49 -4.03
CA LEU A 162 -6.05 -5.99 -3.05
C LEU A 162 -6.40 -4.55 -3.40
N LEU A 163 -7.68 -4.29 -3.64
CA LEU A 163 -8.25 -2.97 -3.87
C LEU A 163 -9.28 -2.76 -2.76
N TRP A 164 -9.00 -1.86 -1.81
CA TRP A 164 -9.79 -1.74 -0.59
C TRP A 164 -9.97 -0.28 -0.20
N ASP A 165 -11.23 0.16 -0.20
CA ASP A 165 -11.61 1.55 0.10
C ASP A 165 -11.11 2.04 1.48
N ASP A 166 -10.98 1.15 2.48
CA ASP A 166 -10.63 1.55 3.86
C ASP A 166 -9.12 1.67 4.16
N VAL A 167 -8.24 1.26 3.24
CA VAL A 167 -6.78 1.20 3.50
C VAL A 167 -6.00 2.15 2.62
N GLU A 168 -6.46 2.33 1.38
CA GLU A 168 -5.76 3.13 0.39
C GLU A 168 -6.80 4.07 -0.22
N ASP A 169 -6.76 5.37 0.13
CA ASP A 169 -7.49 6.48 -0.55
C ASP A 169 -6.99 6.64 -2.00
N ASP A 170 -7.02 5.54 -2.75
CA ASP A 170 -6.32 5.31 -4.00
C ASP A 170 -7.25 4.81 -5.09
N TYR A 171 -8.55 4.77 -4.80
CA TYR A 171 -9.60 4.60 -5.82
C TYR A 171 -9.56 5.72 -6.87
N GLU A 172 -8.69 6.72 -6.78
CA GLU A 172 -8.45 7.67 -7.89
C GLU A 172 -7.36 7.20 -8.88
N ASP A 173 -6.56 6.17 -8.56
CA ASP A 173 -5.58 5.57 -9.47
C ASP A 173 -6.20 4.42 -10.28
N ASP A 174 -6.85 4.79 -11.38
CA ASP A 174 -7.56 3.87 -12.25
C ASP A 174 -6.67 2.86 -12.99
N GLU A 175 -5.36 3.13 -13.08
CA GLU A 175 -4.41 2.28 -13.80
C GLU A 175 -4.41 0.86 -13.23
N HIS A 176 -4.44 0.72 -11.90
CA HIS A 176 -4.42 -0.59 -11.26
C HIS A 176 -5.68 -1.38 -11.60
N ILE A 177 -6.87 -0.85 -11.32
CA ILE A 177 -8.13 -1.57 -11.57
C ILE A 177 -8.36 -1.85 -13.07
N ARG A 178 -7.95 -0.94 -13.96
CA ARG A 178 -8.06 -1.11 -15.41
C ARG A 178 -7.12 -2.17 -15.97
N GLN A 179 -5.99 -2.48 -15.32
CA GLN A 179 -5.14 -3.61 -15.70
C GLN A 179 -5.73 -4.98 -15.30
N LEU A 180 -6.66 -5.00 -14.33
CA LEU A 180 -7.25 -6.22 -13.79
C LEU A 180 -8.52 -6.63 -14.52
N LEU A 181 -9.47 -5.71 -14.67
CA LEU A 181 -10.78 -6.00 -15.25
C LEU A 181 -10.77 -5.79 -16.75
N ARG A 182 -11.61 -6.56 -17.46
CA ARG A 182 -11.80 -6.36 -18.90
C ARG A 182 -12.47 -5.00 -19.16
N PRO A 183 -12.07 -4.24 -20.19
CA PRO A 183 -12.58 -2.89 -20.43
C PRO A 183 -14.11 -2.80 -20.54
N GLU A 184 -14.79 -3.83 -21.02
CA GLU A 184 -16.26 -3.86 -21.12
C GLU A 184 -17.00 -3.91 -19.77
N TYR A 185 -16.29 -4.18 -18.67
CA TYR A 185 -16.82 -4.15 -17.31
C TYR A 185 -16.36 -2.92 -16.52
N MET A 186 -15.70 -1.97 -17.19
CA MET A 186 -15.27 -0.70 -16.64
C MET A 186 -16.15 0.43 -17.18
N LEU A 187 -16.37 1.46 -16.38
CA LEU A 187 -16.91 2.72 -16.86
C LEU A 187 -15.85 3.47 -17.69
N PRO A 188 -16.25 4.08 -18.82
CA PRO A 188 -15.39 4.98 -19.58
C PRO A 188 -14.95 6.17 -18.73
N VAL A 189 -13.70 6.61 -18.85
CA VAL A 189 -13.17 7.76 -18.07
C VAL A 189 -14.00 9.01 -18.34
N GLU A 190 -14.52 9.16 -19.55
CA GLU A 190 -15.33 10.33 -19.96
C GLU A 190 -16.70 10.39 -19.29
N ASP A 191 -17.18 9.26 -18.75
CA ASP A 191 -18.46 9.15 -18.05
C ASP A 191 -18.30 9.33 -16.53
N LEU A 192 -17.07 9.41 -16.04
CA LEU A 192 -16.77 9.58 -14.61
C LEU A 192 -16.64 11.07 -14.27
N ILE A 193 -17.25 11.44 -13.15
CA ILE A 193 -17.11 12.76 -12.54
C ILE A 193 -16.10 12.59 -11.40
N GLU A 194 -14.91 13.17 -11.52
CA GLU A 194 -13.81 12.97 -10.55
C GLU A 194 -14.22 13.30 -9.11
N GLU A 195 -15.04 14.34 -8.91
CA GLU A 195 -15.57 14.73 -7.59
C GLU A 195 -16.51 13.68 -6.97
N GLU A 196 -17.00 12.71 -7.76
CA GLU A 196 -17.89 11.64 -7.33
C GLU A 196 -17.17 10.28 -7.20
N ILE A 197 -15.86 10.21 -7.44
CA ILE A 197 -15.08 8.97 -7.30
C ILE A 197 -14.59 8.87 -5.85
N TYR A 198 -15.24 8.05 -5.05
CA TYR A 198 -14.87 7.80 -3.66
C TYR A 198 -14.71 6.31 -3.33
N SER A 199 -14.88 5.43 -4.33
CA SER A 199 -14.81 3.98 -4.17
C SER A 199 -14.28 3.31 -5.43
N TRP A 200 -13.61 2.16 -5.28
CA TRP A 200 -13.27 1.32 -6.42
C TRP A 200 -14.50 0.88 -7.22
N LYS A 201 -15.69 0.86 -6.60
CA LYS A 201 -16.97 0.58 -7.23
C LYS A 201 -17.32 1.59 -8.33
N ASP A 202 -16.91 2.84 -8.17
CA ASP A 202 -17.27 3.93 -9.09
C ASP A 202 -16.63 3.74 -10.47
N TRP A 203 -15.61 2.88 -10.59
CA TRP A 203 -15.00 2.52 -11.87
C TRP A 203 -15.72 1.38 -12.59
N LEU A 204 -16.63 0.69 -11.92
CA LEU A 204 -17.19 -0.57 -12.39
C LEU A 204 -18.50 -0.37 -13.15
N PHE A 205 -18.61 -1.00 -14.31
CA PHE A 205 -19.90 -1.17 -14.98
C PHE A 205 -20.66 -2.35 -14.34
N VAL A 206 -21.21 -2.11 -13.15
CA VAL A 206 -21.81 -3.14 -12.26
C VAL A 206 -22.82 -4.04 -12.97
N SER A 207 -23.76 -3.46 -13.72
CA SER A 207 -24.79 -4.24 -14.42
C SER A 207 -24.22 -5.18 -15.49
N GLY A 208 -23.13 -4.77 -16.16
CA GLY A 208 -22.42 -5.61 -17.11
C GLY A 208 -21.67 -6.74 -16.42
N LEU A 209 -21.05 -6.44 -15.28
CA LEU A 209 -20.34 -7.42 -14.45
C LEU A 209 -21.30 -8.48 -13.90
N MET A 210 -22.46 -8.09 -13.34
CA MET A 210 -23.46 -9.05 -12.83
C MET A 210 -23.98 -9.98 -13.93
N LYS A 211 -24.20 -9.45 -15.13
CA LYS A 211 -24.57 -10.27 -16.28
C LYS A 211 -23.46 -11.24 -16.69
N ALA A 212 -22.20 -10.84 -16.58
CA ALA A 212 -21.06 -11.73 -16.81
C ALA A 212 -21.02 -12.85 -15.76
N MET A 213 -21.31 -12.54 -14.50
CA MET A 213 -21.40 -13.51 -13.41
C MET A 213 -22.48 -14.58 -13.69
N GLU A 214 -23.69 -14.15 -14.04
CA GLU A 214 -24.81 -15.04 -14.44
C GLU A 214 -24.45 -15.94 -15.63
N GLN A 215 -23.74 -15.40 -16.61
CA GLN A 215 -23.41 -16.09 -17.87
C GLN A 215 -22.09 -16.85 -17.82
N ASN A 216 -21.45 -16.92 -16.65
CA ASN A 216 -20.15 -17.54 -16.44
C ASN A 216 -19.08 -17.04 -17.43
N GLN A 217 -19.09 -15.73 -17.70
CA GLN A 217 -18.11 -15.08 -18.57
C GLN A 217 -16.89 -14.65 -17.75
N PRO A 218 -15.67 -14.67 -18.33
CA PRO A 218 -14.50 -14.18 -17.63
C PRO A 218 -14.56 -12.66 -17.45
N VAL A 219 -14.33 -12.19 -16.24
CA VAL A 219 -14.38 -10.77 -15.86
C VAL A 219 -12.99 -10.11 -15.84
N LEU A 220 -11.96 -10.91 -15.55
CA LEU A 220 -10.58 -10.46 -15.48
C LEU A 220 -9.87 -10.51 -16.84
N GLN A 221 -8.85 -9.68 -17.01
CA GLN A 221 -7.96 -9.72 -18.16
C GLN A 221 -7.14 -11.01 -18.19
N ASP A 222 -6.71 -11.41 -19.39
CA ASP A 222 -5.82 -12.57 -19.53
C ASP A 222 -4.39 -12.18 -19.13
N ASN A 223 -3.69 -13.05 -18.38
CA ASN A 223 -2.30 -12.85 -17.94
C ASN A 223 -2.05 -11.63 -17.04
N ILE A 224 -2.93 -11.41 -16.06
CA ILE A 224 -2.66 -10.48 -14.97
C ILE A 224 -1.35 -10.89 -14.28
N LYS A 225 -0.42 -9.94 -14.19
CA LYS A 225 0.80 -10.07 -13.40
C LYS A 225 0.56 -9.42 -12.04
N PRO A 226 1.20 -9.89 -10.96
CA PRO A 226 1.22 -9.16 -9.70
C PRO A 226 1.53 -7.69 -9.96
N TYR A 227 0.62 -6.81 -9.54
CA TYR A 227 0.78 -5.38 -9.69
C TYR A 227 1.67 -4.93 -8.55
N LYS A 228 2.78 -4.32 -8.92
CA LYS A 228 3.59 -3.57 -7.99
C LYS A 228 3.62 -2.16 -8.52
N ARG A 229 3.31 -1.20 -7.66
CA ARG A 229 3.44 0.19 -8.02
C ARG A 229 4.91 0.51 -8.33
N PRO A 230 5.20 1.52 -9.16
CA PRO A 230 6.57 1.86 -9.51
C PRO A 230 7.50 2.05 -8.31
N GLU A 231 7.00 2.61 -7.21
CA GLU A 231 7.74 2.81 -5.96
C GLU A 231 7.94 1.53 -5.12
N GLU A 232 7.25 0.44 -5.45
CA GLU A 232 7.35 -0.88 -4.81
C GLU A 232 8.09 -1.92 -5.70
N ASP A 233 8.19 -1.67 -7.01
CA ASP A 233 8.87 -2.54 -7.97
C ASP A 233 10.32 -2.13 -8.22
N PHE A 234 11.17 -2.33 -7.21
CA PHE A 234 12.57 -1.96 -7.32
C PHE A 234 13.49 -3.15 -7.68
N THR A 235 14.56 -2.82 -8.41
CA THR A 235 15.63 -3.78 -8.69
C THR A 235 16.63 -3.78 -7.55
N PHE A 236 17.04 -4.97 -7.11
CA PHE A 236 18.07 -5.13 -6.10
C PHE A 236 19.40 -4.46 -6.56
N PHE A 237 19.94 -3.55 -5.74
CA PHE A 237 21.07 -2.69 -6.12
C PHE A 237 22.42 -3.42 -6.10
N PHE A 238 22.51 -4.48 -5.30
CA PHE A 238 23.69 -5.32 -5.14
C PHE A 238 23.63 -6.53 -6.09
N ALA A 239 24.78 -7.15 -6.37
CA ALA A 239 24.84 -8.30 -7.28
C ALA A 239 24.27 -9.57 -6.65
N ASP A 240 24.46 -9.70 -5.34
CA ASP A 240 23.98 -10.78 -4.49
C ASP A 240 23.89 -10.27 -3.04
N ASN A 241 23.49 -11.13 -2.11
CA ASN A 241 23.37 -10.79 -0.71
C ASN A 241 24.52 -11.31 0.17
N ILE A 242 25.66 -11.67 -0.44
CA ILE A 242 26.80 -12.24 0.29
C ILE A 242 27.63 -11.10 0.89
N VAL A 243 28.19 -11.32 2.08
CA VAL A 243 29.18 -10.41 2.65
C VAL A 243 30.47 -10.46 1.82
N SER A 244 30.76 -9.39 1.07
CA SER A 244 31.89 -9.33 0.12
C SER A 244 32.49 -7.94 0.02
N ASP A 245 33.72 -7.85 -0.51
CA ASP A 245 34.39 -6.57 -0.79
C ASP A 245 33.64 -5.76 -1.84
N GLN A 246 33.08 -6.45 -2.84
CA GLN A 246 32.25 -5.86 -3.87
C GLN A 246 30.99 -5.21 -3.28
N ASN A 247 30.25 -5.92 -2.43
CA ASN A 247 29.02 -5.36 -1.84
C ASN A 247 29.32 -4.25 -0.83
N LEU A 248 30.42 -4.31 -0.06
CA LEU A 248 30.83 -3.19 0.80
C LEU A 248 31.16 -1.94 -0.02
N LYS A 249 31.87 -2.08 -1.13
CA LYS A 249 32.23 -0.95 -2.00
C LYS A 249 31.04 -0.42 -2.78
N ARG A 250 30.04 -1.27 -3.06
CA ARG A 250 28.84 -0.91 -3.83
C ARG A 250 28.04 0.23 -3.19
N PHE A 251 28.04 0.37 -1.87
CA PHE A 251 27.42 1.51 -1.18
C PHE A 251 27.97 2.88 -1.63
N LEU A 252 29.20 2.93 -2.15
CA LEU A 252 29.84 4.16 -2.62
C LEU A 252 29.36 4.58 -4.02
N ASP A 253 28.70 3.69 -4.75
CA ASP A 253 28.21 3.94 -6.10
C ASP A 253 26.89 4.74 -6.09
N SER A 254 26.33 5.02 -4.91
CA SER A 254 25.09 5.76 -4.75
C SER A 254 25.24 7.00 -3.87
N ASP A 255 24.58 8.08 -4.26
CA ASP A 255 24.55 9.33 -3.51
C ASP A 255 23.69 9.27 -2.24
N ILE A 256 23.02 8.15 -1.97
CA ILE A 256 22.40 7.86 -0.67
C ILE A 256 23.44 7.91 0.45
N LEU A 257 24.63 7.34 0.23
CA LEU A 257 25.71 7.37 1.23
C LEU A 257 26.62 8.58 1.04
N VAL A 258 27.05 8.85 -0.19
CA VAL A 258 28.16 9.82 -0.43
C VAL A 258 27.68 11.23 -0.82
N GLY A 259 26.39 11.44 -1.01
CA GLY A 259 25.83 12.72 -1.50
C GLY A 259 26.19 13.04 -2.95
N LYS A 260 25.68 14.16 -3.48
CA LYS A 260 25.83 14.54 -4.90
C LYS A 260 27.20 15.16 -5.27
N ALA A 261 27.96 15.63 -4.28
CA ALA A 261 29.26 16.26 -4.47
C ALA A 261 30.26 15.81 -3.38
N PRO A 262 30.62 14.52 -3.34
CA PRO A 262 31.53 14.01 -2.32
C PRO A 262 32.93 14.65 -2.45
N VAL A 263 33.47 15.11 -1.32
CA VAL A 263 34.82 15.69 -1.24
C VAL A 263 35.78 14.65 -0.69
N GLU A 264 36.93 14.47 -1.35
CA GLU A 264 37.97 13.53 -0.91
C GLU A 264 38.41 13.81 0.54
N GLY A 265 38.48 12.75 1.35
CA GLY A 265 38.80 12.83 2.78
C GLY A 265 37.62 13.15 3.70
N SER A 266 36.45 13.54 3.18
CA SER A 266 35.25 13.69 4.01
C SER A 266 34.68 12.33 4.42
N SER A 267 34.17 12.27 5.65
CA SER A 267 33.48 11.09 6.16
C SER A 267 31.97 11.21 6.02
N PHE A 268 31.31 10.13 5.62
CA PHE A 268 29.87 10.04 5.50
C PHE A 268 29.34 8.84 6.28
N ALA A 269 28.14 8.99 6.84
CA ALA A 269 27.41 7.90 7.44
C ALA A 269 25.92 8.01 7.08
N LEU A 270 25.31 6.88 6.76
CA LEU A 270 23.86 6.72 6.76
C LEU A 270 23.50 5.94 8.02
N GLU A 271 22.61 6.50 8.85
CA GLU A 271 22.28 5.98 10.18
C GLU A 271 20.77 6.06 10.43
N TYR A 272 20.19 4.98 10.94
CA TYR A 272 18.78 4.95 11.33
C TYR A 272 18.47 3.77 12.25
N TRP A 273 17.33 3.88 12.94
CA TRP A 273 16.71 2.79 13.67
C TRP A 273 15.60 2.17 12.80
N ASP A 274 15.48 0.85 12.84
CA ASP A 274 14.27 0.16 12.39
C ASP A 274 13.92 -0.89 13.45
N GLY A 275 12.83 -0.61 14.16
CA GLY A 275 12.47 -1.25 15.42
C GLY A 275 13.63 -1.19 16.44
N PRO A 276 14.00 -2.33 17.05
CA PRO A 276 15.07 -2.40 18.05
C PRO A 276 16.49 -2.38 17.44
N VAL A 277 16.62 -2.34 16.11
CA VAL A 277 17.91 -2.47 15.42
C VAL A 277 18.39 -1.11 14.89
N PHE A 278 19.53 -0.64 15.40
CA PHE A 278 20.27 0.48 14.84
C PHE A 278 21.18 0.00 13.69
N ARG A 279 21.17 0.72 12.57
CA ARG A 279 21.98 0.42 11.39
C ARG A 279 22.82 1.63 11.02
N ARG A 280 24.06 1.35 10.61
CA ARG A 280 24.99 2.36 10.10
C ARG A 280 25.80 1.79 8.96
N VAL A 281 25.94 2.55 7.88
CA VAL A 281 27.07 2.38 6.95
C VAL A 281 27.90 3.66 6.99
N TYR A 282 29.21 3.51 7.16
CA TYR A 282 30.16 4.62 7.26
C TYR A 282 31.23 4.48 6.19
N THR A 283 31.76 5.59 5.69
CA THR A 283 32.91 5.61 4.77
C THR A 283 33.66 6.94 4.81
N VAL A 284 34.90 6.93 4.30
CA VAL A 284 35.70 8.12 3.96
C VAL A 284 35.94 8.16 2.45
N ILE A 285 35.56 9.27 1.82
CA ILE A 285 35.71 9.44 0.36
C ILE A 285 37.18 9.37 -0.04
N GLY A 286 37.47 8.61 -1.10
CA GLY A 286 38.83 8.33 -1.58
C GLY A 286 39.53 7.19 -0.85
N SER A 287 38.92 6.60 0.18
CA SER A 287 39.45 5.46 0.93
C SER A 287 38.36 4.40 1.13
N SER A 288 38.00 3.69 0.06
CA SER A 288 36.92 2.68 0.08
C SER A 288 37.11 1.57 1.12
N GLU A 289 38.35 1.33 1.54
CA GLU A 289 38.74 0.41 2.59
C GLU A 289 38.38 0.89 4.00
N THR A 290 37.82 2.09 4.13
CA THR A 290 37.23 2.58 5.40
C THR A 290 35.74 2.26 5.50
N THR A 291 35.14 1.72 4.43
CA THR A 291 33.71 1.41 4.45
C THR A 291 33.43 0.28 5.44
N ALA A 292 32.47 0.53 6.34
CA ALA A 292 32.04 -0.42 7.36
C ALA A 292 30.53 -0.35 7.56
N VAL A 293 29.91 -1.50 7.79
CA VAL A 293 28.49 -1.65 8.09
C VAL A 293 28.35 -2.16 9.51
N TYR A 294 27.54 -1.49 10.32
CA TYR A 294 27.35 -1.75 11.74
C TYR A 294 25.87 -1.96 12.03
N PHE A 295 25.56 -3.01 12.78
CA PHE A 295 24.23 -3.35 13.27
C PHE A 295 24.27 -3.50 14.78
N GLN A 296 23.34 -2.86 15.48
CA GLN A 296 23.23 -2.96 16.93
C GLN A 296 21.80 -3.32 17.31
N TYR A 297 21.65 -4.33 18.17
CA TYR A 297 20.37 -4.70 18.76
C TYR A 297 20.29 -4.09 20.16
N GLU A 298 19.42 -3.08 20.30
CA GLU A 298 19.22 -2.32 21.53
C GLU A 298 20.55 -1.97 22.22
N GLU A 299 20.64 -2.14 23.53
CA GLU A 299 21.88 -2.04 24.32
C GLU A 299 22.43 -3.42 24.69
N GLU A 300 22.15 -4.47 23.91
CA GLU A 300 22.55 -5.84 24.22
C GLU A 300 23.83 -6.26 23.50
N PHE A 301 23.87 -6.11 22.18
CA PHE A 301 25.04 -6.48 21.37
C PHE A 301 25.07 -5.74 20.03
N ALA A 302 26.19 -5.87 19.31
CA ALA A 302 26.33 -5.35 17.96
C ALA A 302 27.20 -6.26 17.09
N CYS A 303 26.95 -6.24 15.78
CA CYS A 303 27.75 -6.89 14.75
C CYS A 303 28.25 -5.86 13.74
N MET A 304 29.37 -6.14 13.07
CA MET A 304 29.96 -5.24 12.09
C MET A 304 30.66 -6.01 10.97
N VAL A 305 30.58 -5.48 9.76
CA VAL A 305 31.34 -5.89 8.57
C VAL A 305 32.27 -4.75 8.19
N TYR A 306 33.56 -5.04 8.00
CA TYR A 306 34.56 -4.00 7.76
C TYR A 306 35.77 -4.56 7.02
N PHE A 307 36.59 -3.66 6.47
CA PHE A 307 37.87 -4.03 5.88
C PHE A 307 38.99 -4.06 6.93
N THR A 308 39.79 -5.12 6.91
CA THR A 308 41.02 -5.27 7.71
C THR A 308 42.25 -5.29 6.79
N GLU A 309 43.28 -4.52 7.11
CA GLU A 309 44.57 -4.57 6.40
C GLU A 309 45.30 -5.88 6.75
N HIS A 310 45.54 -6.72 5.74
CA HIS A 310 46.25 -7.98 5.88
C HIS A 310 47.66 -7.86 5.31
N GLN A 311 48.68 -8.01 6.16
CA GLN A 311 50.08 -7.97 5.70
C GLN A 311 50.53 -9.33 5.17
N ASN A 312 50.77 -9.42 3.85
CA ASN A 312 51.46 -10.55 3.24
C ASN A 312 52.95 -10.24 2.97
N MET A 313 53.80 -11.25 2.76
CA MET A 313 55.25 -11.06 2.52
C MET A 313 55.55 -10.20 1.28
N LEU A 314 54.70 -10.26 0.25
CA LEU A 314 54.85 -9.49 -0.98
C LEU A 314 54.50 -8.00 -0.78
N GLY A 315 53.51 -7.71 0.08
CA GLY A 315 53.09 -6.37 0.48
C GLY A 315 54.16 -5.66 1.29
N LYS A 316 54.90 -6.38 2.14
CA LYS A 316 56.09 -5.85 2.84
C LYS A 316 57.21 -5.43 1.88
N LEU A 317 57.35 -6.10 0.74
CA LEU A 317 58.36 -5.83 -0.28
C LEU A 317 57.94 -4.74 -1.28
N THR A 318 56.64 -4.64 -1.57
CA THR A 318 56.09 -3.74 -2.61
C THR A 318 55.43 -2.48 -2.06
N GLY A 319 55.20 -2.41 -0.74
CA GLY A 319 54.42 -1.34 -0.11
C GLY A 319 52.92 -1.40 -0.42
N ARG A 320 52.44 -2.41 -1.15
CA ARG A 320 51.03 -2.60 -1.46
C ARG A 320 50.31 -3.21 -0.26
N LYS A 321 49.26 -2.53 0.19
CA LYS A 321 48.33 -3.03 1.21
C LYS A 321 47.32 -3.97 0.57
N GLU A 322 47.03 -5.09 1.21
CA GLU A 322 45.93 -5.99 0.86
C GLU A 322 44.87 -5.85 1.95
N TYR A 323 43.61 -5.72 1.55
CA TYR A 323 42.49 -5.61 2.48
C TYR A 323 41.55 -6.79 2.30
N ARG A 324 40.95 -7.23 3.40
CA ARG A 324 39.96 -8.31 3.41
C ARG A 324 38.74 -7.88 4.20
N VAL A 325 37.57 -8.35 3.78
CA VAL A 325 36.35 -8.16 4.55
C VAL A 325 36.34 -9.16 5.70
N GLU A 326 36.13 -8.65 6.90
CA GLU A 326 35.97 -9.42 8.12
C GLU A 326 34.67 -9.03 8.82
N GLN A 327 34.23 -9.90 9.73
CA GLN A 327 33.03 -9.70 10.53
C GLN A 327 33.41 -9.78 12.01
N ALA A 328 32.78 -8.95 12.82
CA ALA A 328 33.00 -8.93 14.27
C ALA A 328 31.69 -8.71 15.02
N TYR A 329 31.67 -9.11 16.29
CA TYR A 329 30.57 -8.83 17.22
C TYR A 329 31.11 -8.30 18.55
N LYS A 330 30.26 -7.60 19.30
CA LYS A 330 30.52 -7.15 20.69
C LYS A 330 29.25 -7.32 21.53
N ILE A 331 29.41 -7.56 22.82
CA ILE A 331 28.32 -7.69 23.79
C ILE A 331 28.45 -6.54 24.78
N PHE A 332 27.39 -5.79 24.99
CA PHE A 332 27.40 -4.68 25.93
C PHE A 332 27.28 -5.15 27.38
N PRO A 333 27.86 -4.41 28.34
CA PRO A 333 28.60 -3.16 28.20
C PRO A 333 30.10 -3.36 27.87
N GLU A 334 30.55 -4.58 27.53
CA GLU A 334 31.95 -4.83 27.22
C GLU A 334 32.36 -4.15 25.90
N ASP A 335 33.35 -3.25 25.95
CA ASP A 335 33.88 -2.58 24.77
C ASP A 335 34.99 -3.41 24.09
N LYS A 336 34.66 -4.65 23.74
CA LYS A 336 35.59 -5.58 23.08
C LYS A 336 34.94 -6.26 21.89
N TRP A 337 35.50 -5.98 20.71
CA TRP A 337 35.16 -6.69 19.48
C TRP A 337 35.81 -8.08 19.45
N LEU A 338 35.00 -9.08 19.09
CA LEU A 338 35.37 -10.47 18.89
C LEU A 338 35.12 -10.84 17.43
N VAL A 339 35.92 -11.75 16.88
CA VAL A 339 35.76 -12.22 15.50
C VAL A 339 34.44 -12.98 15.37
N LEU A 340 33.65 -12.64 14.35
CA LEU A 340 32.44 -13.37 13.98
C LEU A 340 32.79 -14.36 12.87
N ASP A 341 33.14 -15.58 13.26
CA ASP A 341 33.43 -16.72 12.38
C ASP A 341 32.48 -17.90 12.69
N ASN A 342 32.71 -19.05 12.05
CA ASN A 342 31.91 -20.26 12.27
C ASN A 342 31.98 -20.81 13.71
N ASN A 343 32.89 -20.31 14.56
CA ASN A 343 33.00 -20.71 15.97
C ASN A 343 32.31 -19.72 16.92
N ALA A 344 31.84 -18.57 16.42
CA ALA A 344 31.10 -17.60 17.21
C ALA A 344 29.72 -18.15 17.62
N PRO A 345 29.10 -17.63 18.70
CA PRO A 345 27.74 -18.01 19.07
C PRO A 345 26.74 -17.86 17.92
N GLN A 346 25.85 -18.85 17.77
CA GLN A 346 24.91 -18.93 16.64
C GLN A 346 23.99 -17.70 16.55
N GLU A 347 23.57 -17.15 17.68
CA GLU A 347 22.74 -15.95 17.77
C GLU A 347 23.32 -14.75 17.00
N PHE A 348 24.63 -14.50 17.13
CA PHE A 348 25.27 -13.39 16.41
C PHE A 348 25.45 -13.69 14.93
N GLN A 349 25.66 -14.96 14.56
CA GLN A 349 25.73 -15.38 13.15
C GLN A 349 24.36 -15.19 12.47
N ASP A 350 23.28 -15.64 13.12
CA ASP A 350 21.91 -15.53 12.61
C ASP A 350 21.47 -14.07 12.53
N PHE A 351 21.79 -13.28 13.56
CA PHE A 351 21.53 -11.84 13.57
C PHE A 351 22.28 -11.15 12.42
N MET A 352 23.58 -11.35 12.29
CA MET A 352 24.39 -10.73 11.24
C MET A 352 23.88 -11.08 9.84
N ASN A 353 23.60 -12.36 9.57
CA ASN A 353 23.07 -12.81 8.29
C ASN A 353 21.71 -12.18 7.98
N THR A 354 20.81 -12.13 8.98
CA THR A 354 19.49 -11.55 8.82
C THR A 354 19.57 -10.05 8.58
N GLN A 355 20.31 -9.32 9.41
CA GLN A 355 20.41 -7.86 9.31
C GLN A 355 21.18 -7.41 8.07
N TRP A 356 22.17 -8.18 7.61
CA TRP A 356 22.83 -7.93 6.34
C TRP A 356 21.84 -7.97 5.18
N ASN A 357 21.04 -9.03 5.09
CA ASN A 357 20.03 -9.19 4.03
C ASN A 357 18.99 -8.07 4.06
N VAL A 358 18.44 -7.78 5.24
CA VAL A 358 17.46 -6.70 5.43
C VAL A 358 18.06 -5.35 5.01
N PHE A 359 19.29 -5.07 5.42
CA PHE A 359 19.94 -3.79 5.12
C PHE A 359 20.23 -3.62 3.63
N LEU A 360 20.71 -4.65 2.92
CA LEU A 360 20.92 -4.55 1.48
C LEU A 360 19.59 -4.33 0.72
N TRP A 361 18.50 -4.95 1.17
CA TRP A 361 17.17 -4.77 0.60
C TRP A 361 16.66 -3.34 0.84
N GLN A 362 16.69 -2.87 2.09
CA GLN A 362 16.31 -1.49 2.46
C GLN A 362 17.15 -0.45 1.72
N TYR A 363 18.47 -0.64 1.63
CA TYR A 363 19.32 0.28 0.88
C TYR A 363 18.98 0.29 -0.61
N SER A 364 18.66 -0.86 -1.21
CA SER A 364 18.22 -0.94 -2.60
C SER A 364 16.92 -0.17 -2.83
N GLU A 365 15.96 -0.28 -1.91
CA GLU A 365 14.72 0.50 -1.93
C GLU A 365 14.99 2.00 -1.84
N MET A 366 15.86 2.45 -0.92
CA MET A 366 16.25 3.86 -0.79
C MET A 366 16.84 4.41 -2.09
N VAL A 367 17.75 3.65 -2.73
CA VAL A 367 18.36 4.05 -4.01
C VAL A 367 17.30 4.17 -5.10
N HIS A 368 16.41 3.19 -5.20
CA HIS A 368 15.32 3.20 -6.17
C HIS A 368 14.40 4.40 -5.99
N LEU A 369 13.88 4.61 -4.77
CA LEU A 369 12.95 5.68 -4.47
C LEU A 369 13.55 7.07 -4.73
N LYS A 370 14.81 7.30 -4.36
CA LYS A 370 15.49 8.58 -4.64
C LYS A 370 15.72 8.80 -6.13
N ASN A 371 15.99 7.76 -6.91
CA ASN A 371 16.12 7.87 -8.36
C ASN A 371 14.76 8.12 -9.01
N LEU A 372 13.75 7.32 -8.65
CA LEU A 372 12.38 7.45 -9.14
C LEU A 372 11.83 8.85 -8.83
N PHE A 373 12.03 9.38 -7.62
CA PHE A 373 11.65 10.75 -7.28
C PHE A 373 12.26 11.79 -8.23
N ARG A 374 13.54 11.65 -8.60
CA ARG A 374 14.22 12.61 -9.50
C ARG A 374 13.77 12.51 -10.95
N GLU A 375 13.35 11.32 -11.36
CA GLU A 375 12.80 11.07 -12.70
C GLU A 375 11.35 11.58 -12.79
N THR A 376 10.58 11.40 -11.72
CA THR A 376 9.18 11.79 -11.61
C THR A 376 9.01 13.29 -11.41
N VAL A 377 9.73 13.85 -10.44
CA VAL A 377 9.68 15.26 -10.05
C VAL A 377 10.89 15.98 -10.64
N THR A 378 10.65 16.73 -11.70
CA THR A 378 11.70 17.48 -12.42
C THR A 378 11.50 18.98 -12.27
N ARG A 379 12.58 19.73 -12.51
CA ARG A 379 12.53 21.19 -12.52
C ARG A 379 11.52 21.69 -13.55
N GLU A 380 11.57 21.13 -14.74
CA GLU A 380 10.71 21.50 -15.86
C GLU A 380 9.23 21.30 -15.52
N LYS A 381 8.89 20.20 -14.85
CA LYS A 381 7.51 19.93 -14.44
C LYS A 381 7.05 20.88 -13.32
N ILE A 382 7.87 21.16 -12.31
CA ILE A 382 7.52 22.16 -11.27
C ILE A 382 7.30 23.54 -11.90
N GLU A 383 8.24 24.01 -12.72
CA GLU A 383 8.14 25.32 -13.38
C GLU A 383 6.90 25.40 -14.30
N ARG A 384 6.57 24.32 -15.02
CA ARG A 384 5.35 24.22 -15.84
C ARG A 384 4.10 24.40 -14.98
N ILE A 385 3.95 23.61 -13.92
CA ILE A 385 2.77 23.66 -13.04
C ILE A 385 2.63 25.04 -12.41
N LEU A 386 3.73 25.62 -11.89
CA LEU A 386 3.73 26.96 -11.31
C LEU A 386 3.42 28.08 -12.30
N SER A 387 3.49 27.82 -13.61
CA SER A 387 3.14 28.77 -14.66
C SER A 387 1.66 28.76 -15.07
N LEU A 388 0.88 27.78 -14.61
CA LEU A 388 -0.54 27.67 -14.94
C LEU A 388 -1.34 28.85 -14.34
N PRO A 389 -2.30 29.45 -15.07
CA PRO A 389 -3.11 30.56 -14.58
C PRO A 389 -3.77 30.31 -13.22
N LEU A 390 -4.41 29.14 -13.04
CA LEU A 390 -5.00 28.72 -11.76
C LEU A 390 -3.97 28.79 -10.63
N VAL A 391 -2.81 28.18 -10.85
CA VAL A 391 -1.73 28.08 -9.87
C VAL A 391 -1.12 29.45 -9.55
N GLN A 392 -1.00 30.33 -10.55
CA GLN A 392 -0.53 31.70 -10.33
C GLN A 392 -1.48 32.49 -9.43
N GLU A 393 -2.80 32.35 -9.58
CA GLU A 393 -3.76 33.00 -8.69
C GLU A 393 -3.71 32.41 -7.28
N LYS A 394 -3.73 31.07 -7.14
CA LYS A 394 -3.60 30.41 -5.83
C LYS A 394 -2.29 30.78 -5.12
N SER A 395 -1.19 30.95 -5.85
CA SER A 395 0.08 31.32 -5.25
C SER A 395 0.10 32.70 -4.57
N LYS A 396 -0.83 33.61 -4.93
CA LYS A 396 -0.99 34.90 -4.26
C LYS A 396 -1.64 34.76 -2.88
N GLN A 397 -2.34 33.65 -2.65
CA GLN A 397 -3.05 33.32 -1.42
C GLN A 397 -2.19 32.45 -0.47
N TYR A 398 -0.92 32.17 -0.80
CA TYR A 398 -0.11 31.19 -0.06
C TYR A 398 -0.02 31.40 1.47
N TYR A 399 -0.15 32.65 1.94
CA TYR A 399 -0.10 32.99 3.37
C TYR A 399 -1.48 33.34 3.96
N THR A 400 -2.55 32.89 3.33
CA THR A 400 -3.94 33.09 3.77
C THR A 400 -4.64 31.75 3.99
N ASP A 401 -5.81 31.78 4.62
CA ASP A 401 -6.61 30.57 4.87
C ASP A 401 -7.09 29.90 3.57
N ASP A 402 -7.21 30.68 2.48
CA ASP A 402 -7.61 30.18 1.14
C ASP A 402 -6.45 29.63 0.29
N ALA A 403 -5.25 29.45 0.87
CA ALA A 403 -4.04 29.04 0.15
C ALA A 403 -4.18 27.71 -0.62
N SER A 404 -5.02 26.82 -0.10
CA SER A 404 -5.14 25.45 -0.57
C SER A 404 -6.06 25.35 -1.79
N LEU A 405 -5.70 24.45 -2.69
CA LEU A 405 -6.56 23.90 -3.74
C LEU A 405 -6.76 22.42 -3.43
N ASP A 406 -8.01 22.01 -3.29
CA ASP A 406 -8.32 20.62 -2.95
C ASP A 406 -8.25 19.72 -4.17
N LEU A 407 -7.69 18.53 -3.96
CA LEU A 407 -7.66 17.43 -4.92
C LEU A 407 -7.97 16.15 -4.13
N GLY A 408 -9.25 15.79 -4.07
CA GLY A 408 -9.79 14.77 -3.16
C GLY A 408 -9.35 15.01 -1.72
N SER A 409 -8.65 14.05 -1.11
CA SER A 409 -8.12 14.15 0.27
C SER A 409 -6.82 14.94 0.42
N LEU A 410 -6.30 15.52 -0.68
CA LEU A 410 -5.05 16.28 -0.69
C LEU A 410 -5.32 17.78 -0.78
N HIS A 411 -4.63 18.56 0.05
CA HIS A 411 -4.59 20.02 -0.09
C HIS A 411 -3.29 20.44 -0.77
N LEU A 412 -3.42 21.16 -1.89
CA LEU A 412 -2.30 21.62 -2.70
C LEU A 412 -2.02 23.09 -2.44
N GLN A 413 -0.77 23.45 -2.16
CA GLN A 413 -0.34 24.85 -2.04
C GLN A 413 0.83 25.17 -2.95
N PHE A 414 0.88 26.40 -3.44
CA PHE A 414 1.85 26.80 -4.47
C PHE A 414 2.55 28.10 -4.09
N ARG A 415 3.89 28.11 -4.05
CA ARG A 415 4.68 29.31 -3.77
C ARG A 415 5.61 29.62 -4.93
N GLN A 416 5.57 30.87 -5.40
CA GLN A 416 6.53 31.38 -6.37
C GLN A 416 7.84 31.76 -5.66
N SER A 417 8.98 31.66 -6.35
CA SER A 417 10.24 32.16 -5.82
C SER A 417 10.20 33.68 -5.59
N ASN A 418 10.76 34.14 -4.47
CA ASN A 418 10.96 35.56 -4.18
C ASN A 418 12.39 35.76 -3.64
N SER A 419 13.24 36.41 -4.44
CA SER A 419 14.63 36.67 -4.05
C SER A 419 14.79 37.70 -2.94
N GLU A 420 13.81 38.58 -2.72
CA GLU A 420 13.87 39.58 -1.65
C GLU A 420 13.59 38.97 -0.27
N GLU A 421 12.78 37.91 -0.24
CA GLU A 421 12.36 37.20 0.97
C GLU A 421 13.08 35.85 1.14
N ASP A 422 14.02 35.53 0.25
CA ASP A 422 14.79 34.26 0.22
C ASP A 422 13.90 33.01 0.11
N TYR A 423 12.81 33.11 -0.66
CA TYR A 423 11.90 32.00 -0.91
C TYR A 423 12.21 31.29 -2.23
N CYS A 424 12.31 29.97 -2.17
CA CYS A 424 12.30 29.11 -3.34
C CYS A 424 10.87 28.90 -3.87
N SER A 425 10.80 28.51 -5.15
CA SER A 425 9.58 27.96 -5.72
C SER A 425 9.26 26.62 -5.05
N ARG A 426 8.00 26.45 -4.65
CA ARG A 426 7.52 25.27 -3.91
C ARG A 426 6.14 24.86 -4.40
N ILE A 427 5.95 23.55 -4.47
CA ILE A 427 4.62 22.93 -4.48
C ILE A 427 4.53 22.12 -3.18
N SER A 428 3.46 22.30 -2.42
CA SER A 428 3.19 21.51 -1.22
C SER A 428 1.99 20.61 -1.49
N VAL A 429 2.11 19.33 -1.14
CA VAL A 429 0.97 18.45 -0.93
C VAL A 429 0.83 18.26 0.58
N ILE A 430 -0.40 18.40 1.08
CA ILE A 430 -0.74 18.30 2.49
C ILE A 430 -1.86 17.28 2.62
N ARG A 431 -1.76 16.38 3.60
CA ARG A 431 -2.82 15.42 3.93
C ARG A 431 -3.14 15.54 5.42
N GLN A 432 -4.42 15.55 5.74
CA GLN A 432 -4.87 15.47 7.13
C GLN A 432 -4.71 14.03 7.63
N GLU A 433 -4.06 13.84 8.76
CA GLU A 433 -4.01 12.58 9.48
C GLU A 433 -5.15 12.52 10.51
N TYR A 434 -5.79 11.36 10.63
CA TYR A 434 -6.76 11.11 11.68
C TYR A 434 -6.04 11.09 13.04
N SER A 435 -6.40 12.03 13.92
CA SER A 435 -5.97 12.03 15.31
C SER A 435 -7.16 11.66 16.21
N GLU A 436 -6.94 10.85 17.26
CA GLU A 436 -7.98 10.50 18.24
C GLU A 436 -8.40 11.70 19.14
N GLY A 437 -7.89 12.92 18.87
CA GLY A 437 -8.16 14.14 19.64
C GLY A 437 -8.69 15.30 18.78
N ASP A 438 -8.92 16.45 19.43
CA ASP A 438 -9.44 17.67 18.77
C ASP A 438 -8.37 18.45 17.97
N GLU A 439 -7.12 17.98 17.93
CA GLU A 439 -6.05 18.62 17.16
C GLU A 439 -5.92 17.96 15.79
N GLU A 440 -6.15 18.74 14.73
CA GLU A 440 -5.88 18.32 13.36
C GLU A 440 -4.37 18.17 13.19
N VAL A 441 -3.93 16.99 12.76
CA VAL A 441 -2.52 16.73 12.45
C VAL A 441 -2.41 16.69 10.93
N PHE A 442 -1.46 17.44 10.39
CA PHE A 442 -1.20 17.43 8.95
C PHE A 442 0.18 16.87 8.66
N ASP A 443 0.26 16.11 7.59
CA ASP A 443 1.51 15.63 7.05
C ASP A 443 1.83 16.33 5.73
N PHE A 444 3.11 16.69 5.55
CA PHE A 444 3.55 17.62 4.51
C PHE A 444 4.57 17.00 3.56
N TRP A 445 4.42 17.33 2.27
CA TRP A 445 5.37 17.02 1.20
C TRP A 445 5.64 18.27 0.38
N HIS A 446 6.75 18.94 0.69
CA HIS A 446 7.18 20.14 -0.04
C HIS A 446 8.20 19.77 -1.12
N PHE A 447 7.84 20.03 -2.37
CA PHE A 447 8.68 19.87 -3.54
C PHE A 447 9.35 21.22 -3.85
N ASP A 448 10.53 21.45 -3.28
CA ASP A 448 11.23 22.72 -3.36
C ASP A 448 12.27 22.73 -4.48
N LEU A 449 12.28 23.80 -5.28
CA LEU A 449 13.37 24.07 -6.21
C LEU A 449 14.48 24.85 -5.52
N VAL A 450 15.51 24.14 -5.06
CA VAL A 450 16.66 24.72 -4.36
C VAL A 450 17.95 24.54 -5.16
N GLU A 451 18.90 25.45 -4.94
CA GLU A 451 20.27 25.24 -5.40
C GLU A 451 20.91 24.12 -4.57
N THR A 452 21.19 23.00 -5.23
CA THR A 452 21.82 21.84 -4.61
C THR A 452 23.33 22.07 -4.45
N VAL A 453 23.98 21.25 -3.61
CA VAL A 453 25.42 21.37 -3.29
C VAL A 453 26.36 21.31 -4.50
N ASP A 454 25.89 20.84 -5.65
CA ASP A 454 26.64 20.81 -6.91
C ASP A 454 26.39 22.04 -7.82
N GLY A 455 25.63 23.02 -7.33
CA GLY A 455 25.29 24.28 -8.01
C GLY A 455 24.11 24.18 -8.98
N ARG A 456 23.42 23.04 -9.07
CA ARG A 456 22.22 22.90 -9.89
C ARG A 456 20.96 23.23 -9.09
N ILE A 457 20.04 23.97 -9.69
CA ILE A 457 18.68 24.10 -9.16
C ILE A 457 17.93 22.81 -9.49
N ALA A 458 17.49 22.09 -8.45
CA ALA A 458 16.78 20.82 -8.61
C ALA A 458 15.72 20.63 -7.52
N PRO A 459 14.70 19.79 -7.78
CA PRO A 459 13.72 19.43 -6.76
C PRO A 459 14.36 18.69 -5.60
N VAL A 460 14.04 19.12 -4.38
CA VAL A 460 14.37 18.45 -3.13
C VAL A 460 13.10 18.33 -2.30
N LEU A 461 12.90 17.14 -1.70
CA LEU A 461 11.75 16.87 -0.87
C LEU A 461 12.01 17.36 0.56
N PHE A 462 11.16 18.25 1.05
CA PHE A 462 11.13 18.72 2.43
C PHE A 462 9.83 18.33 3.11
N SER A 463 9.87 18.29 4.45
CA SER A 463 8.71 18.15 5.32
C SER A 463 8.87 19.11 6.51
N GLN A 464 7.86 19.24 7.36
CA GLN A 464 7.87 20.08 8.56
C GLN A 464 7.28 19.36 9.78
N GLU A 465 7.69 19.80 10.97
CA GLU A 465 7.13 19.36 12.26
C GLU A 465 6.22 20.47 12.79
N GLY A 466 4.91 20.34 12.57
CA GLY A 466 3.89 21.33 12.95
C GLY A 466 3.06 21.82 11.77
N ASN A 467 1.93 22.47 12.07
CA ASN A 467 0.92 22.83 11.07
C ASN A 467 1.07 24.25 10.52
N ASP A 468 1.92 25.08 11.13
CA ASP A 468 2.05 26.50 10.76
C ASP A 468 3.18 26.76 9.76
N TYR A 469 3.17 27.95 9.16
CA TYR A 469 4.20 28.38 8.20
C TYR A 469 5.57 28.68 8.84
N GLU A 470 5.63 28.78 10.17
CA GLU A 470 6.85 29.03 10.95
C GLU A 470 7.54 27.73 11.38
N SER A 471 6.88 26.59 11.12
CA SER A 471 7.35 25.27 11.49
C SER A 471 8.65 24.95 10.79
N ARG A 472 9.54 24.25 11.52
CA ARG A 472 10.89 23.98 11.03
C ARG A 472 10.83 22.99 9.87
N LEU A 473 11.31 23.43 8.70
CA LEU A 473 11.53 22.57 7.55
C LEU A 473 12.78 21.71 7.70
N TYR A 474 12.70 20.47 7.22
CA TYR A 474 13.82 19.55 7.13
C TYR A 474 13.79 18.79 5.80
N GLU A 475 14.97 18.55 5.21
CA GLU A 475 15.07 17.68 4.03
C GLU A 475 14.71 16.25 4.44
N VAL A 476 13.84 15.61 3.67
CA VAL A 476 13.42 14.24 3.91
C VAL A 476 14.59 13.29 3.64
N SER A 477 15.06 12.65 4.72
CA SER A 477 16.11 11.61 4.68
C SER A 477 15.72 10.48 3.73
N ALA A 478 16.70 9.91 3.03
CA ALA A 478 16.49 8.73 2.20
C ALA A 478 15.96 7.53 3.00
N THR A 479 16.19 7.50 4.32
CA THR A 479 15.69 6.45 5.22
C THR A 479 14.19 6.53 5.48
N ALA A 480 13.55 7.68 5.21
CA ALA A 480 12.11 7.85 5.30
C ALA A 480 11.44 7.34 4.02
N VAL A 481 11.50 6.03 3.80
CA VAL A 481 11.03 5.40 2.54
C VAL A 481 9.57 5.68 2.25
N ASP A 482 8.70 5.64 3.26
CA ASP A 482 7.26 5.89 3.08
C ASP A 482 6.98 7.33 2.66
N LYS A 483 7.78 8.29 3.15
CA LYS A 483 7.70 9.68 2.69
C LYS A 483 7.99 9.81 1.20
N TYR A 484 8.99 9.10 0.68
CA TYR A 484 9.29 9.10 -0.76
C TYR A 484 8.22 8.39 -1.58
N LYS A 485 7.71 7.24 -1.12
CA LYS A 485 6.60 6.53 -1.77
C LYS A 485 5.39 7.45 -1.93
N ASN A 486 4.95 8.06 -0.83
CA ASN A 486 3.83 8.99 -0.83
C ASN A 486 4.11 10.24 -1.68
N ALA A 487 5.31 10.81 -1.62
CA ALA A 487 5.68 11.95 -2.47
C ALA A 487 5.52 11.63 -3.97
N ILE A 488 5.97 10.44 -4.40
CA ILE A 488 5.88 10.00 -5.80
C ILE A 488 4.41 9.79 -6.19
N ARG A 489 3.62 9.11 -5.33
CA ARG A 489 2.18 8.90 -5.55
C ARG A 489 1.44 10.22 -5.70
N TYR A 490 1.58 11.12 -4.74
CA TYR A 490 0.86 12.39 -4.72
C TYR A 490 1.31 13.31 -5.85
N TRP A 491 2.60 13.30 -6.21
CA TRP A 491 3.07 14.04 -7.38
C TRP A 491 2.43 13.55 -8.67
N ASN A 492 2.38 12.22 -8.88
CA ASN A 492 1.74 11.65 -10.06
C ASN A 492 0.25 12.02 -10.11
N ARG A 493 -0.45 11.99 -8.98
CA ARG A 493 -1.85 12.43 -8.86
C ARG A 493 -2.01 13.92 -9.22
N LEU A 494 -1.17 14.79 -8.67
CA LEU A 494 -1.14 16.20 -9.04
C LEU A 494 -0.92 16.39 -10.55
N GLU A 495 0.08 15.72 -11.13
CA GLU A 495 0.44 15.88 -12.53
C GLU A 495 -0.67 15.44 -13.50
N ARG A 496 -1.40 14.37 -13.15
CA ARG A 496 -2.54 13.87 -13.94
C ARG A 496 -3.71 14.88 -13.95
N ASN A 497 -3.97 15.55 -12.83
CA ASN A 497 -5.21 16.31 -12.63
C ASN A 497 -5.09 17.84 -12.81
N ILE A 498 -3.90 18.41 -12.61
CA ILE A 498 -3.73 19.87 -12.55
C ILE A 498 -4.11 20.61 -13.84
N ASP A 499 -3.96 19.97 -15.00
CA ASP A 499 -4.32 20.58 -16.28
C ASP A 499 -5.85 20.66 -16.44
N SER A 500 -6.59 19.62 -16.03
CA SER A 500 -8.05 19.61 -16.02
C SER A 500 -8.62 20.68 -15.08
N LEU A 501 -8.05 20.79 -13.87
CA LEU A 501 -8.42 21.83 -12.91
C LEU A 501 -8.18 23.24 -13.48
N ASN A 502 -7.03 23.45 -14.13
CA ASN A 502 -6.73 24.73 -14.76
C ASN A 502 -7.70 25.05 -15.90
N GLU A 503 -8.08 24.07 -16.72
CA GLU A 503 -9.07 24.28 -17.78
C GLU A 503 -10.47 24.59 -17.22
N ALA A 504 -10.90 23.93 -16.15
CA ALA A 504 -12.15 24.25 -15.45
C ALA A 504 -12.14 25.69 -14.90
N TYR A 505 -11.02 26.13 -14.30
CA TYR A 505 -10.82 27.51 -13.87
C TYR A 505 -10.93 28.51 -15.03
N LEU A 506 -10.29 28.22 -16.17
CA LEU A 506 -10.35 29.10 -17.35
C LEU A 506 -11.75 29.18 -17.97
N ARG A 507 -12.58 28.14 -17.82
CA ARG A 507 -14.01 28.15 -18.20
C ARG A 507 -14.90 28.84 -17.17
N GLY A 508 -14.40 29.13 -15.98
CA GLY A 508 -15.17 29.69 -14.86
C GLY A 508 -16.05 28.66 -14.14
N GLU A 509 -15.75 27.36 -14.32
CA GLU A 509 -16.43 26.25 -13.64
C GLU A 509 -15.85 26.01 -12.23
N LEU A 510 -14.60 26.43 -12.00
CA LEU A 510 -13.93 26.39 -10.70
C LEU A 510 -13.76 27.82 -10.15
N SER A 511 -14.41 28.12 -9.02
CA SER A 511 -14.25 29.39 -8.29
C SER A 511 -13.10 29.31 -7.28
N LEU A 512 -12.37 30.41 -7.12
CA LEU A 512 -11.30 30.54 -6.12
C LEU A 512 -11.77 31.21 -4.81
N VAL A 513 -13.05 31.56 -4.74
CA VAL A 513 -13.68 32.20 -3.58
C VAL A 513 -14.59 31.17 -2.94
N SER A 514 -14.42 30.92 -1.64
CA SER A 514 -15.37 30.16 -0.84
C SER A 514 -16.70 30.93 -0.82
N ASP A 515 -17.78 30.29 -1.25
CA ASP A 515 -19.11 30.92 -1.34
C ASP A 515 -19.78 31.17 0.04
N GLU A 516 -19.00 31.28 1.13
CA GLU A 516 -19.54 31.53 2.47
C GLU A 516 -20.04 32.97 2.69
N GLU A 517 -19.76 33.93 1.80
CA GLU A 517 -20.26 35.31 1.94
C GLU A 517 -21.53 35.63 1.11
N SER A 518 -22.19 34.64 0.49
CA SER A 518 -23.38 34.91 -0.35
C SER A 518 -24.75 34.72 0.32
N GLU A 519 -24.81 34.26 1.57
CA GLU A 519 -26.10 34.09 2.29
C GLU A 519 -26.53 35.29 3.17
N GLU A 520 -25.77 36.38 3.22
CA GLU A 520 -26.21 37.64 3.83
C GLU A 520 -26.35 38.79 2.81
N SER A 521 -27.38 38.73 1.95
CA SER A 521 -27.91 39.94 1.29
C SER A 521 -29.42 39.92 1.09
#